data_AF-A0A537MXJ9-F1
#
_entry.id   AF-A0A537MXJ9-F1
#
_cell.length_a   1.000
_cell.length_b   1.000
_cell.length_c   1.000
_cell.angle_alpha   90.00
_cell.angle_beta   90.00
_cell.angle_gamma   90.00
#
_symmetry.space_group_name_H-M   'P 1'
#
loop_
_entity.id
_entity.type
_entity.pdbx_description
1 polymer ?
#
loop_
_entity_poly.entity_id
_entity_poly.type
_entity_poly.pdbx_seq_one_letter_code
_entity_poly.pdbx_strand_id
1 'polypeptide(L)'
;MSGYFRTSYAQDLALIDTRFQRAWVIAFVLALIAIPFIASPFHLDLACQVFLACVGSLALMLLTGYAGQVSLGHAGLIAAGAFTVGILYREANAPFWVTLPAAAIVGALLGVIFGLPSLRLRGLYLAVSTLALHFVVIYVGGEYESRRGFSTGIVIDPPQIGSLSITDGRAWYFILLAAAAATLLISLNLLRARTGRAWGAIRAHETIAEALGIGVAAYKLLAFVLSSSITAVAGALFA
;
A
#
# COMPACT_ATOMS: atom_id res chain seq x y z
N MET A 1 -6.98 34.22 -11.20
CA MET A 1 -7.21 34.14 -9.74
C MET A 1 -8.68 33.77 -9.55
N SER A 2 -9.01 32.50 -9.34
CA SER A 2 -10.41 32.06 -9.18
C SER A 2 -10.95 32.57 -7.85
N GLY A 3 -12.08 33.28 -7.85
CA GLY A 3 -12.67 33.99 -6.71
C GLY A 3 -13.27 33.12 -5.60
N TYR A 4 -12.57 32.08 -5.17
CA TYR A 4 -12.90 31.27 -4.00
C TYR A 4 -11.98 31.66 -2.85
N PHE A 5 -12.40 32.65 -2.06
CA PHE A 5 -11.69 33.03 -0.84
C PHE A 5 -12.06 32.06 0.29
N ARG A 6 -11.07 31.37 0.85
CA ARG A 6 -11.25 30.47 1.99
C ARG A 6 -11.36 31.30 3.28
N THR A 7 -12.43 31.08 4.05
CA THR A 7 -12.74 31.86 5.25
C THR A 7 -12.73 31.03 6.54
N SER A 8 -12.50 29.70 6.45
CA SER A 8 -12.46 28.79 7.60
C SER A 8 -11.40 27.72 7.45
N TYR A 9 -10.76 27.34 8.56
CA TYR A 9 -9.78 26.25 8.64
C TYR A 9 -10.37 24.90 8.17
N ALA A 10 -11.68 24.71 8.32
CA ALA A 10 -12.39 23.52 7.81
C ALA A 10 -12.46 23.50 6.28
N GLN A 11 -12.46 24.66 5.62
CA GLN A 11 -12.40 24.76 4.16
C GLN A 11 -10.99 24.47 3.63
N ASP A 12 -9.94 24.71 4.42
CA ASP A 12 -8.57 24.26 4.08
C ASP A 12 -8.40 22.74 4.19
N LEU A 13 -9.20 22.10 5.04
CA LEU A 13 -9.20 20.66 5.27
C LEU A 13 -10.15 19.88 4.34
N ALA A 14 -10.94 20.55 3.49
CA ALA A 14 -11.82 19.86 2.55
C ALA A 14 -11.01 19.07 1.49
N LEU A 15 -11.49 17.90 1.08
CA LEU A 15 -10.89 17.13 -0.03
C LEU A 15 -11.27 17.70 -1.40
N ILE A 16 -12.39 18.43 -1.46
CA ILE A 16 -13.01 18.91 -2.70
C ILE A 16 -13.56 20.30 -2.43
N ASP A 17 -13.01 21.31 -3.11
CA ASP A 17 -13.29 22.70 -2.79
C ASP A 17 -14.36 23.33 -3.68
N THR A 18 -14.44 22.88 -4.94
CA THR A 18 -15.36 23.48 -5.92
C THR A 18 -16.54 22.56 -6.21
N ARG A 19 -17.73 23.16 -6.42
CA ARG A 19 -18.94 22.42 -6.84
C ARG A 19 -18.70 21.62 -8.12
N PHE A 20 -17.89 22.17 -9.03
CA PHE A 20 -17.50 21.51 -10.27
C PHE A 20 -16.62 20.28 -10.01
N GLN A 21 -15.56 20.41 -9.20
CA GLN A 21 -14.72 19.27 -8.81
C GLN A 21 -15.52 18.19 -8.08
N ARG A 22 -16.49 18.58 -7.24
CA ARG A 22 -17.38 17.63 -6.56
C ARG A 22 -18.24 16.86 -7.56
N ALA A 23 -18.81 17.53 -8.55
CA ALA A 23 -19.58 16.88 -9.60
C ALA A 23 -18.72 15.87 -10.39
N TRP A 24 -17.49 16.23 -10.75
CA TRP A 24 -16.58 15.31 -11.44
C TRP A 24 -16.12 14.13 -10.61
N VAL A 25 -15.82 14.32 -9.33
CA VAL A 25 -15.47 13.20 -8.43
C VAL A 25 -16.66 12.26 -8.28
N ILE A 26 -17.87 12.78 -8.12
CA ILE A 26 -19.08 11.95 -8.06
C ILE A 26 -19.28 11.19 -9.37
N ALA A 27 -19.15 11.87 -10.52
CA ALA A 27 -19.26 11.22 -11.83
C ALA A 27 -18.21 10.12 -12.02
N PHE A 28 -16.97 10.35 -11.58
CA PHE A 28 -15.89 9.37 -11.64
C PHE A 28 -16.17 8.15 -10.74
N VAL A 29 -16.62 8.37 -9.51
CA VAL A 29 -16.99 7.28 -8.59
C VAL A 29 -18.18 6.47 -9.15
N LEU A 30 -19.18 7.15 -9.71
CA LEU A 30 -20.31 6.48 -10.35
C LEU A 30 -19.87 5.67 -11.58
N ALA A 31 -18.94 6.20 -12.37
CA ALA A 31 -18.36 5.46 -13.49
C ALA A 31 -17.65 4.18 -13.02
N LEU A 32 -16.81 4.26 -11.97
CA LEU A 32 -16.14 3.09 -11.40
C LEU A 32 -17.13 2.03 -10.90
N ILE A 33 -18.23 2.44 -10.29
CA ILE A 33 -19.28 1.52 -9.83
C ILE A 33 -20.03 0.90 -11.02
N ALA A 34 -20.20 1.62 -12.13
CA ALA A 34 -20.93 1.15 -13.31
C ALA A 34 -20.12 0.15 -14.17
N ILE A 35 -18.79 0.26 -14.21
CA ILE A 35 -17.89 -0.60 -15.00
C ILE A 35 -18.22 -2.11 -14.89
N PRO A 36 -18.35 -2.73 -13.70
CA PRO A 36 -18.59 -4.18 -13.58
C PRO A 36 -19.89 -4.69 -14.20
N PHE A 37 -20.86 -3.80 -14.45
CA PHE A 37 -22.14 -4.16 -15.05
C PHE A 37 -22.11 -4.18 -16.59
N ILE A 38 -21.13 -3.50 -17.20
CA ILE A 38 -21.06 -3.28 -18.65
C ILE A 38 -19.81 -3.94 -19.24
N ALA A 39 -18.74 -4.05 -18.46
CA ALA A 39 -17.44 -4.54 -18.91
C ALA A 39 -17.41 -6.06 -19.08
N SER A 40 -16.59 -6.53 -20.04
CA SER A 40 -16.28 -7.95 -20.19
C SER A 40 -15.31 -8.44 -19.11
N PRO A 41 -15.20 -9.76 -18.86
CA PRO A 41 -14.31 -10.32 -17.83
C PRO A 41 -12.85 -9.86 -17.97
N PHE A 42 -12.34 -9.80 -19.21
CA PHE A 42 -10.99 -9.29 -19.50
C PHE A 42 -10.76 -7.86 -18.98
N HIS A 43 -11.73 -6.97 -19.19
CA HIS A 43 -11.62 -5.58 -18.72
C HIS A 43 -11.73 -5.49 -17.19
N LEU A 44 -12.46 -6.40 -16.55
CA LEU A 44 -12.52 -6.48 -15.09
C LEU A 44 -11.17 -6.91 -14.51
N ASP A 45 -10.55 -7.95 -15.07
CA ASP A 45 -9.23 -8.41 -14.63
C ASP A 45 -8.17 -7.31 -14.82
N LEU A 46 -8.21 -6.61 -15.95
CA LEU A 46 -7.34 -5.47 -16.21
C LEU A 46 -7.54 -4.36 -15.16
N ALA A 47 -8.79 -4.04 -14.82
CA ALA A 47 -9.08 -3.03 -13.81
C ALA A 47 -8.64 -3.46 -12.40
N CYS A 48 -8.79 -4.74 -12.05
CA CYS A 48 -8.25 -5.32 -10.81
C CYS A 48 -6.73 -5.14 -10.72
N GLN A 49 -5.99 -5.41 -11.80
CA GLN A 49 -4.54 -5.16 -11.86
C GLN A 49 -4.20 -3.68 -11.69
N VAL A 50 -4.99 -2.79 -12.31
CA VAL A 50 -4.82 -1.33 -12.14
C VAL A 50 -5.03 -0.92 -10.68
N PHE A 51 -6.05 -1.44 -9.99
CA PHE A 51 -6.27 -1.13 -8.58
C PHE A 51 -5.14 -1.62 -7.68
N LEU A 52 -4.62 -2.84 -7.91
CA LEU A 52 -3.46 -3.35 -7.19
C LEU A 52 -2.21 -2.48 -7.44
N ALA A 53 -1.97 -2.10 -8.69
CA ALA A 53 -0.90 -1.17 -9.04
C ALA A 53 -1.08 0.20 -8.37
N CYS A 54 -2.32 0.70 -8.26
CA CYS A 54 -2.62 1.93 -7.53
C CYS A 54 -2.28 1.81 -6.03
N VAL A 55 -2.67 0.72 -5.36
CA VAL A 55 -2.34 0.49 -3.94
C VAL A 55 -0.82 0.48 -3.74
N GLY A 56 -0.09 -0.28 -4.57
CA GLY A 56 1.37 -0.35 -4.53
C GLY A 56 2.05 0.99 -4.83
N SER A 57 1.55 1.72 -5.83
CA SER A 57 2.06 3.03 -6.22
C SER A 57 1.82 4.09 -5.13
N LEU A 58 0.66 4.10 -4.47
CA LEU A 58 0.38 4.99 -3.35
C LEU A 58 1.32 4.72 -2.16
N ALA A 59 1.56 3.45 -1.84
CA ALA A 59 2.54 3.08 -0.82
C ALA A 59 3.96 3.55 -1.18
N LEU A 60 4.38 3.33 -2.43
CA LEU A 60 5.66 3.81 -2.94
C LEU A 60 5.75 5.35 -2.90
N MET A 61 4.67 6.05 -3.23
CA MET A 61 4.60 7.52 -3.20
C MET A 61 4.72 8.08 -1.78
N LEU A 62 4.15 7.41 -0.77
CA LEU A 62 4.34 7.81 0.63
C LEU A 62 5.82 7.80 1.03
N LEU A 63 6.55 6.75 0.63
CA LEU A 63 7.96 6.60 1.01
C LEU A 63 8.90 7.46 0.17
N THR A 64 8.85 7.31 -1.15
CA THR A 64 9.77 7.98 -2.09
C THR A 64 9.35 9.42 -2.34
N GLY A 65 8.05 9.63 -2.55
CA GLY A 65 7.47 10.93 -2.86
C GLY A 65 7.39 11.86 -1.68
N TYR A 66 6.93 11.42 -0.51
CA TYR A 66 6.75 12.32 0.65
C TYR A 66 7.88 12.27 1.66
N ALA A 67 8.30 11.08 2.09
CA ALA A 67 9.39 10.96 3.07
C ALA A 67 10.79 11.15 2.44
N GLY A 68 10.90 11.14 1.10
CA GLY A 68 12.16 11.35 0.38
C GLY A 68 13.13 10.17 0.48
N GLN A 69 12.64 8.97 0.82
CA GLN A 69 13.45 7.75 0.93
C GLN A 69 13.33 6.92 -0.35
N VAL A 70 14.45 6.71 -1.05
CA VAL A 70 14.48 5.87 -2.25
C VAL A 70 14.30 4.39 -1.85
N SER A 71 13.41 3.68 -2.53
CA SER A 71 13.19 2.25 -2.35
C SER A 71 13.07 1.54 -3.70
N LEU A 72 13.86 0.48 -3.84
CA LEU A 72 13.80 -0.49 -4.94
C LEU A 72 13.26 -1.85 -4.48
N GLY A 73 12.91 -1.98 -3.19
CA GLY A 73 12.51 -3.23 -2.56
C GLY A 73 11.02 -3.54 -2.54
N HIS A 74 10.17 -2.65 -3.08
CA HIS A 74 8.70 -2.79 -2.99
C HIS A 74 8.18 -4.08 -3.61
N ALA A 75 8.78 -4.56 -4.70
CA ALA A 75 8.42 -5.86 -5.28
C ALA A 75 8.63 -7.01 -4.28
N GLY A 76 9.69 -6.94 -3.47
CA GLY A 76 9.93 -7.89 -2.38
C GLY A 76 8.88 -7.81 -1.28
N LEU A 77 8.42 -6.60 -0.93
CA LEU A 77 7.37 -6.42 0.07
C LEU A 77 6.00 -6.93 -0.43
N ILE A 78 5.70 -6.77 -1.72
CA ILE A 78 4.54 -7.40 -2.36
C ILE A 78 4.66 -8.92 -2.25
N ALA A 79 5.81 -9.49 -2.63
CA ALA A 79 6.05 -10.93 -2.51
C ALA A 79 5.93 -11.43 -1.06
N ALA A 80 6.43 -10.69 -0.07
CA ALA A 80 6.29 -11.04 1.35
C ALA A 80 4.81 -11.15 1.76
N GLY A 81 3.98 -10.21 1.30
CA GLY A 81 2.54 -10.25 1.51
C GLY A 81 1.90 -11.49 0.90
N ALA A 82 2.22 -11.77 -0.36
CA ALA A 82 1.71 -12.94 -1.09
C ALA A 82 2.11 -14.27 -0.43
N PHE A 83 3.39 -14.42 -0.06
CA PHE A 83 3.88 -15.60 0.67
C PHE A 83 3.20 -15.74 2.03
N THR A 84 2.96 -14.63 2.74
CA THR A 84 2.27 -14.68 4.04
C THR A 84 0.87 -15.28 3.88
N VAL A 85 0.11 -14.86 2.87
CA VAL A 85 -1.22 -15.42 2.59
C VAL A 85 -1.10 -16.90 2.23
N GLY A 86 -0.22 -17.27 1.28
CA GLY A 86 -0.05 -18.65 0.86
C GLY A 86 0.33 -19.60 1.99
N ILE A 87 1.24 -19.19 2.87
CA ILE A 87 1.68 -19.97 4.04
C ILE A 87 0.53 -20.13 5.04
N LEU A 88 -0.13 -19.04 5.44
CA LEU A 88 -1.22 -19.09 6.41
C LEU A 88 -2.44 -19.87 5.88
N TYR A 89 -2.76 -19.71 4.61
CA TYR A 89 -3.83 -20.46 3.96
C TYR A 89 -3.51 -21.97 4.01
N ARG A 90 -2.29 -22.35 3.65
CA ARG A 90 -1.93 -23.77 3.52
C ARG A 90 -1.67 -24.47 4.86
N GLU A 91 -1.02 -23.80 5.81
CA GLU A 91 -0.65 -24.42 7.09
C GLU A 91 -1.76 -24.32 8.13
N ALA A 92 -2.44 -23.18 8.20
CA ALA A 92 -3.38 -22.88 9.27
C ALA A 92 -4.84 -22.92 8.80
N ASN A 93 -5.10 -23.14 7.50
CA ASN A 93 -6.42 -22.97 6.88
C ASN A 93 -7.06 -21.64 7.29
N ALA A 94 -6.24 -20.60 7.41
CA ALA A 94 -6.66 -19.32 7.93
C ALA A 94 -7.60 -18.63 6.93
N PRO A 95 -8.72 -18.04 7.37
CA PRO A 95 -9.60 -17.31 6.49
C PRO A 95 -8.90 -16.05 5.96
N PHE A 96 -9.27 -15.63 4.76
CA PHE A 96 -8.72 -14.44 4.08
C PHE A 96 -8.69 -13.17 4.96
N TRP A 97 -9.71 -13.00 5.80
CA TRP A 97 -9.80 -11.85 6.72
C TRP A 97 -8.71 -11.82 7.79
N VAL A 98 -8.09 -12.96 8.10
CA VAL A 98 -6.95 -13.08 9.04
C VAL A 98 -5.63 -12.95 8.31
N THR A 99 -5.54 -13.44 7.07
CA THR A 99 -4.31 -13.34 6.27
C THR A 99 -4.00 -11.90 5.89
N LEU A 100 -5.01 -11.05 5.69
CA LEU A 100 -4.83 -9.64 5.33
C LEU A 100 -4.17 -8.79 6.45
N PRO A 101 -4.64 -8.79 7.71
CA PRO A 101 -3.91 -8.18 8.83
C PRO A 101 -2.55 -8.82 9.07
N ALA A 102 -2.42 -10.14 8.92
CA ALA A 102 -1.15 -10.83 9.10
C ALA A 102 -0.10 -10.33 8.09
N ALA A 103 -0.48 -10.19 6.82
CA ALA A 103 0.39 -9.61 5.79
C ALA A 103 0.77 -8.16 6.11
N ALA A 104 -0.16 -7.34 6.61
CA ALA A 104 0.15 -5.98 7.05
C ALA A 104 1.19 -5.96 8.18
N ILE A 105 1.08 -6.88 9.15
CA ILE A 105 2.01 -7.04 10.27
C ILE A 105 3.37 -7.50 9.76
N VAL A 106 3.43 -8.51 8.89
CA VAL A 106 4.70 -8.97 8.28
C VAL A 106 5.37 -7.84 7.52
N GLY A 107 4.59 -7.09 6.71
CA GLY A 107 5.08 -5.90 6.02
C GLY A 107 5.62 -4.84 6.99
N ALA A 108 4.92 -4.58 8.10
CA ALA A 108 5.38 -3.65 9.13
C ALA A 108 6.68 -4.13 9.81
N LEU A 109 6.80 -5.41 10.13
CA LEU A 109 8.00 -6.00 10.73
C LEU A 109 9.20 -5.93 9.80
N LEU A 110 9.04 -6.32 8.54
CA LEU A 110 10.06 -6.13 7.51
C LEU A 110 10.40 -4.65 7.34
N GLY A 111 9.38 -3.78 7.46
CA GLY A 111 9.55 -2.35 7.45
C GLY A 111 10.40 -1.82 8.60
N VAL A 112 10.24 -2.36 9.80
CA VAL A 112 11.10 -2.00 10.93
C VAL A 112 12.52 -2.51 10.69
N ILE A 113 12.68 -3.79 10.35
CA ILE A 113 13.98 -4.44 10.18
C ILE A 113 14.82 -3.74 9.11
N PHE A 114 14.22 -3.46 7.94
CA PHE A 114 14.92 -2.86 6.81
C PHE A 114 14.79 -1.34 6.73
N GLY A 115 13.86 -0.75 7.49
CA GLY A 115 13.78 0.69 7.72
C GLY A 115 14.79 1.18 8.75
N LEU A 116 15.29 0.35 9.68
CA LEU A 116 16.36 0.72 10.62
C LEU A 116 17.66 1.14 9.90
N PRO A 117 18.14 0.43 8.86
CA PRO A 117 19.22 0.91 8.00
C PRO A 117 18.99 2.31 7.41
N SER A 118 17.73 2.71 7.15
CA SER A 118 17.40 4.04 6.63
C SER A 118 17.76 5.20 7.57
N LEU A 119 18.03 4.90 8.84
CA LEU A 119 18.50 5.88 9.82
C LEU A 119 19.99 6.18 9.66
N ARG A 120 20.76 5.25 9.08
CA ARG A 120 22.22 5.35 8.92
C ARG A 120 22.64 5.60 7.49
N LEU A 121 21.85 5.13 6.52
CA LEU A 121 22.16 5.20 5.08
C LEU A 121 21.36 6.32 4.40
N ARG A 122 21.96 6.97 3.40
CA ARG A 122 21.33 8.05 2.62
C ARG A 122 21.35 7.73 1.13
N GLY A 123 20.30 8.17 0.44
CA GLY A 123 20.20 8.10 -1.03
C GLY A 123 20.42 6.69 -1.58
N LEU A 124 21.45 6.52 -2.41
CA LEU A 124 21.73 5.27 -3.12
C LEU A 124 22.00 4.08 -2.19
N TYR A 125 22.67 4.31 -1.06
CA TYR A 125 22.96 3.22 -0.11
C TYR A 125 21.68 2.62 0.49
N LEU A 126 20.66 3.47 0.74
CA LEU A 126 19.36 2.99 1.18
C LEU A 126 18.67 2.19 0.06
N ALA A 127 18.73 2.66 -1.18
CA ALA A 127 18.17 1.96 -2.32
C ALA A 127 18.76 0.53 -2.47
N VAL A 128 20.08 0.38 -2.36
CA VAL A 128 20.75 -0.93 -2.40
C VAL A 128 20.31 -1.82 -1.23
N SER A 129 20.12 -1.27 -0.02
CA SER A 129 19.61 -2.03 1.13
C SER A 129 18.19 -2.55 0.89
N THR A 130 17.30 -1.74 0.28
CA THR A 130 15.96 -2.20 -0.08
C THR A 130 15.96 -3.24 -1.21
N LEU A 131 16.92 -3.17 -2.14
CA LEU A 131 17.09 -4.19 -3.16
C LEU A 131 17.54 -5.53 -2.53
N ALA A 132 18.42 -5.49 -1.52
CA ALA A 132 18.80 -6.67 -0.77
C ALA A 132 17.59 -7.30 -0.05
N LEU A 133 16.71 -6.49 0.56
CA LEU A 133 15.44 -6.96 1.11
C LEU A 133 14.64 -7.76 0.07
N HIS A 134 14.54 -7.26 -1.16
CA HIS A 134 13.82 -7.97 -2.22
C HIS A 134 14.39 -9.36 -2.47
N PHE A 135 15.70 -9.48 -2.66
CA PHE A 135 16.32 -10.79 -2.88
C PHE A 135 16.18 -11.74 -1.68
N VAL A 136 16.30 -11.22 -0.45
CA VAL A 136 16.12 -12.04 0.77
C VAL A 136 14.71 -12.61 0.84
N VAL A 137 13.68 -11.79 0.60
CA VAL A 137 12.28 -12.27 0.65
C VAL A 137 12.02 -13.32 -0.41
N ILE A 138 12.45 -13.07 -1.66
CA ILE A 138 12.25 -14.01 -2.76
C ILE A 138 12.99 -15.33 -2.50
N TYR A 139 14.22 -15.26 -1.99
CA TYR A 139 14.99 -16.45 -1.62
C TYR A 139 14.32 -17.27 -0.52
N VAL A 140 13.89 -16.62 0.58
CA VAL A 140 13.22 -17.31 1.69
C VAL A 140 11.90 -17.93 1.26
N GLY A 141 11.09 -17.22 0.46
CA GLY A 141 9.84 -17.74 -0.08
C GLY A 141 10.06 -18.92 -1.02
N GLY A 142 11.01 -18.81 -1.95
CA GLY A 142 11.35 -19.90 -2.87
C GLY A 142 11.91 -21.14 -2.18
N GLU A 143 12.74 -20.96 -1.13
CA GLU A 143 13.25 -22.06 -0.32
C GLU A 143 12.11 -22.77 0.44
N TYR A 144 11.14 -22.02 0.97
CA TYR A 144 9.95 -22.57 1.60
C TYR A 144 9.13 -23.41 0.61
N GLU A 145 8.84 -22.87 -0.58
CA GLU A 145 8.09 -23.59 -1.62
C GLU A 145 8.82 -24.85 -2.09
N SER A 146 10.14 -24.76 -2.32
CA SER A 146 10.98 -25.89 -2.74
C SER A 146 10.95 -27.03 -1.73
N ARG A 147 11.13 -26.73 -0.43
CA ARG A 147 11.12 -27.76 0.64
C ARG A 147 9.78 -28.46 0.78
N ARG A 148 8.69 -27.80 0.42
CA ARG A 148 7.32 -28.34 0.55
C ARG A 148 6.71 -28.82 -0.76
N GLY A 149 7.47 -28.79 -1.85
CA GLY A 149 7.03 -29.24 -3.16
C GLY A 149 6.01 -28.31 -3.84
N PHE A 150 5.93 -27.04 -3.43
CA PHE A 150 5.06 -26.03 -4.03
C PHE A 150 5.79 -25.21 -5.11
N SER A 151 6.69 -25.83 -5.88
CA SER A 151 7.52 -25.14 -6.88
C SER A 151 6.71 -24.48 -8.02
N THR A 152 5.41 -24.79 -8.13
CA THR A 152 4.45 -24.15 -9.06
C THR A 152 3.57 -23.08 -8.40
N GLY A 153 3.81 -22.75 -7.13
CA GLY A 153 3.00 -21.86 -6.31
C GLY A 153 1.88 -22.57 -5.54
N ILE A 154 1.28 -21.84 -4.60
CA ILE A 154 0.15 -22.29 -3.77
C ILE A 154 -1.14 -21.74 -4.39
N VAL A 155 -2.06 -22.63 -4.79
CA VAL A 155 -3.40 -22.23 -5.25
C VAL A 155 -4.26 -21.96 -4.01
N ILE A 156 -4.81 -20.75 -3.91
CA ILE A 156 -5.68 -20.32 -2.82
C ILE A 156 -7.11 -20.30 -3.34
N ASP A 157 -8.05 -20.86 -2.56
CA ASP A 157 -9.46 -20.80 -2.94
C ASP A 157 -10.01 -19.37 -2.74
N PRO A 158 -11.01 -18.96 -3.54
CA PRO A 158 -11.55 -17.61 -3.44
C PRO A 158 -12.04 -17.28 -2.02
N PRO A 159 -11.86 -16.03 -1.56
CA PRO A 159 -12.19 -15.64 -0.20
C PRO A 159 -13.68 -15.85 0.10
N GLN A 160 -13.97 -16.39 1.29
CA GLN A 160 -15.33 -16.63 1.75
C GLN A 160 -15.71 -15.61 2.83
N ILE A 161 -16.94 -15.10 2.77
CA ILE A 161 -17.54 -14.31 3.85
C ILE A 161 -18.63 -15.17 4.49
N GLY A 162 -18.31 -15.86 5.57
CA GLY A 162 -19.22 -16.85 6.18
C GLY A 162 -19.52 -17.99 5.19
N SER A 163 -20.78 -18.19 4.83
CA SER A 163 -21.20 -19.20 3.84
C SER A 163 -21.23 -18.70 2.39
N LEU A 164 -20.91 -17.43 2.14
CA LEU A 164 -20.94 -16.84 0.80
C LEU A 164 -19.54 -16.90 0.18
N SER A 165 -19.37 -17.72 -0.86
CA SER A 165 -18.13 -17.77 -1.64
C SER A 165 -18.06 -16.61 -2.63
N ILE A 166 -17.00 -15.80 -2.57
CA ILE A 166 -16.73 -14.74 -3.54
C ILE A 166 -16.07 -15.39 -4.77
N THR A 167 -16.86 -16.11 -5.56
CA THR A 167 -16.40 -16.71 -6.84
C THR A 167 -16.64 -15.79 -8.04
N ASP A 168 -17.40 -14.71 -7.86
CA ASP A 168 -17.71 -13.75 -8.92
C ASP A 168 -16.60 -12.69 -9.05
N GLY A 169 -15.99 -12.58 -10.24
CA GLY A 169 -14.96 -11.58 -10.54
C GLY A 169 -15.43 -10.14 -10.30
N ARG A 170 -16.75 -9.90 -10.36
CA ARG A 170 -17.36 -8.61 -10.00
C ARG A 170 -17.19 -8.29 -8.51
N ALA A 171 -17.36 -9.28 -7.65
CA ALA A 171 -17.22 -9.07 -6.21
C ALA A 171 -15.75 -8.79 -5.85
N TRP A 172 -14.80 -9.46 -6.51
CA TRP A 172 -13.37 -9.16 -6.37
C TRP A 172 -13.00 -7.75 -6.84
N TYR A 173 -13.57 -7.30 -7.95
CA TYR A 173 -13.43 -5.92 -8.43
C TYR A 173 -13.81 -4.89 -7.35
N PHE A 174 -14.96 -5.07 -6.69
CA PHE A 174 -15.40 -4.15 -5.64
C PHE A 174 -14.51 -4.19 -4.39
N ILE A 175 -13.97 -5.36 -4.04
CA ILE A 175 -13.03 -5.50 -2.92
C ILE A 175 -11.73 -4.74 -3.22
N LEU A 176 -11.16 -4.91 -4.42
CA LEU A 176 -9.94 -4.21 -4.82
C LEU A 176 -10.16 -2.71 -4.99
N LEU A 177 -11.32 -2.30 -5.53
CA LEU A 177 -11.72 -0.89 -5.60
C LEU A 177 -11.81 -0.29 -4.18
N ALA A 178 -12.45 -1.00 -3.25
CA ALA A 178 -12.55 -0.57 -1.86
C ALA A 178 -11.17 -0.48 -1.19
N ALA A 179 -10.27 -1.44 -1.43
CA ALA A 179 -8.90 -1.42 -0.92
C ALA A 179 -8.08 -0.26 -1.50
N ALA A 180 -8.20 0.02 -2.81
CA ALA A 180 -7.56 1.16 -3.46
C ALA A 180 -8.08 2.48 -2.90
N ALA A 181 -9.40 2.61 -2.76
CA ALA A 181 -10.04 3.79 -2.17
C ALA A 181 -9.63 3.99 -0.70
N ALA A 182 -9.63 2.93 0.11
CA ALA A 182 -9.19 2.97 1.50
C ALA A 182 -7.73 3.39 1.60
N THR A 183 -6.85 2.81 0.78
CA THR A 183 -5.42 3.18 0.73
C THR A 183 -5.23 4.65 0.36
N LEU A 184 -5.98 5.14 -0.63
CA LEU A 184 -5.98 6.54 -1.03
C LEU A 184 -6.43 7.45 0.12
N LEU A 185 -7.55 7.14 0.77
CA LEU A 185 -8.08 7.93 1.88
C LEU A 185 -7.13 7.94 3.08
N ILE A 186 -6.57 6.78 3.44
CA ILE A 186 -5.55 6.68 4.49
C ILE A 186 -4.34 7.54 4.13
N SER A 187 -3.85 7.45 2.90
CA SER A 187 -2.71 8.24 2.43
C SER A 187 -3.00 9.74 2.51
N LEU A 188 -4.16 10.19 2.02
CA LEU A 188 -4.56 11.60 2.05
C LEU A 188 -4.69 12.13 3.48
N ASN A 189 -5.31 11.35 4.37
CA ASN A 189 -5.44 11.73 5.79
C ASN A 189 -4.08 11.80 6.47
N LEU A 190 -3.20 10.85 6.19
CA LEU A 190 -1.84 10.79 6.75
C LEU A 190 -0.98 11.98 6.29
N LEU A 191 -1.12 12.39 5.03
CA LEU A 191 -0.41 13.54 4.48
C LEU A 191 -0.89 14.88 5.06
N ARG A 192 -2.16 14.95 5.47
CA ARG A 192 -2.74 16.12 6.14
C ARG A 192 -2.46 16.15 7.65
N ALA A 193 -2.14 15.00 8.24
CA ALA A 193 -1.80 14.89 9.65
C ALA A 193 -0.41 15.46 9.98
N ARG A 194 -0.06 15.48 11.27
CA ARG A 194 1.27 15.91 11.75
C ARG A 194 2.40 15.10 11.10
N THR A 195 2.18 13.81 10.86
CA THR A 195 3.11 12.89 10.20
C THR A 195 3.47 13.35 8.79
N GLY A 196 2.47 13.65 7.96
CA GLY A 196 2.67 14.17 6.61
C GLY A 196 3.42 15.49 6.56
N ARG A 197 3.08 16.43 7.45
CA ARG A 197 3.81 17.70 7.58
C ARG A 197 5.26 17.50 7.98
N ALA A 198 5.53 16.57 8.90
CA ALA A 198 6.89 16.22 9.30
C ALA A 198 7.70 15.63 8.14
N TRP A 199 7.11 14.74 7.33
CA TRP A 199 7.76 14.21 6.13
C TRP A 199 8.07 15.28 5.10
N GLY A 200 7.14 16.22 4.86
CA GLY A 200 7.39 17.36 3.99
C GLY A 200 8.58 18.20 4.47
N ALA A 201 8.70 18.47 5.77
CA ALA A 201 9.82 19.20 6.35
C ALA A 201 11.15 18.43 6.21
N ILE A 202 11.15 17.12 6.49
CA ILE A 202 12.33 16.25 6.37
C ILE A 202 12.81 16.18 4.91
N ARG A 203 11.88 16.06 3.95
CA ARG A 203 12.20 16.00 2.52
C ARG A 203 12.78 17.32 2.01
N ALA A 204 12.32 18.46 2.52
CA ALA A 204 12.87 19.77 2.16
C ALA A 204 14.31 19.92 2.66
N HIS A 205 14.52 19.86 3.97
CA HIS A 205 15.84 19.94 4.59
C HIS A 205 15.88 19.20 5.92
N GLU A 206 16.52 18.03 5.92
CA GLU A 206 16.65 17.16 7.09
C GLU A 206 17.26 17.86 8.31
N THR A 207 18.37 18.58 8.12
CA THR A 207 19.09 19.27 9.21
C THR A 207 18.25 20.39 9.85
N ILE A 208 17.43 21.08 9.05
CA ILE A 208 16.55 22.14 9.54
C ILE A 208 15.37 21.53 10.30
N ALA A 209 14.79 20.46 9.77
CA ALA A 209 13.71 19.73 10.45
C ALA A 209 14.17 19.22 11.83
N GLU A 210 15.40 18.71 11.92
CA GLU A 210 16.01 18.26 13.18
C GLU A 210 16.21 19.41 14.18
N ALA A 211 16.71 20.57 13.72
CA ALA A 211 16.86 21.77 14.55
C ALA A 211 15.52 22.31 15.08
N LEU A 212 14.42 22.07 14.37
CA LEU A 212 13.04 22.39 14.80
C LEU A 212 12.43 21.34 15.75
N GLY A 213 13.22 20.36 16.21
CA GLY A 213 12.78 19.34 17.16
C GLY A 213 11.97 18.19 16.55
N ILE A 214 11.99 18.03 15.22
CA ILE A 214 11.35 16.89 14.55
C ILE A 214 12.29 15.69 14.67
N GLY A 215 11.81 14.60 15.28
CA GLY A 215 12.54 13.34 15.37
C GLY A 215 12.67 12.67 14.01
N VAL A 216 13.62 13.12 13.19
CA VAL A 216 13.83 12.69 11.80
C VAL A 216 13.85 11.17 11.67
N ALA A 217 14.61 10.51 12.55
CA ALA A 217 14.75 9.06 12.55
C ALA A 217 13.41 8.34 12.75
N ALA A 218 12.63 8.75 13.74
CA ALA A 218 11.33 8.14 14.03
C ALA A 218 10.34 8.31 12.86
N TYR A 219 10.29 9.51 12.26
CA TYR A 219 9.39 9.76 11.13
C TYR A 219 9.83 9.04 9.85
N LYS A 220 11.14 8.91 9.61
CA LYS A 220 11.68 8.09 8.51
C LYS A 220 11.33 6.62 8.66
N LEU A 221 11.54 6.06 9.85
CA LEU A 221 11.17 4.67 10.14
C LEU A 221 9.66 4.46 10.01
N LEU A 222 8.84 5.39 10.52
CA LEU A 222 7.39 5.34 10.41
C LEU A 222 6.92 5.35 8.94
N ALA A 223 7.55 6.17 8.08
CA ALA A 223 7.25 6.16 6.65
C ALA A 223 7.51 4.80 6.02
N PHE A 224 8.66 4.20 6.37
CA PHE A 224 9.06 2.89 5.86
C PHE A 224 8.09 1.80 6.30
N VAL A 225 7.73 1.76 7.59
CA VAL A 225 6.79 0.81 8.17
C VAL A 225 5.39 0.92 7.56
N LEU A 226 4.86 2.13 7.42
CA LEU A 226 3.52 2.33 6.84
C LEU A 226 3.49 2.00 5.35
N SER A 227 4.52 2.39 4.60
CA SER A 227 4.65 2.01 3.20
C SER A 227 4.75 0.50 3.05
N SER A 228 5.59 -0.17 3.84
CA SER A 228 5.80 -1.60 3.73
C SER A 228 4.57 -2.41 4.17
N SER A 229 3.83 -1.96 5.18
CA SER A 229 2.57 -2.61 5.57
C SER A 229 1.52 -2.52 4.47
N ILE A 230 1.33 -1.34 3.86
CA ILE A 230 0.38 -1.17 2.74
C ILE A 230 0.82 -1.99 1.52
N THR A 231 2.13 -2.04 1.25
CA THR A 231 2.69 -2.80 0.12
C THR A 231 2.51 -4.30 0.30
N ALA A 232 2.69 -4.82 1.53
CA ALA A 232 2.43 -6.22 1.84
C ALA A 232 0.93 -6.56 1.77
N VAL A 233 0.04 -5.64 2.17
CA VAL A 233 -1.41 -5.80 1.94
C VAL A 233 -1.72 -5.88 0.45
N ALA A 234 -1.09 -5.06 -0.39
CA ALA A 234 -1.27 -5.16 -1.85
C ALA A 234 -0.84 -6.53 -2.38
N GLY A 235 0.25 -7.11 -1.86
CA GLY A 235 0.67 -8.47 -2.17
C GLY A 235 -0.30 -9.54 -1.69
N ALA A 236 -0.88 -9.37 -0.51
CA ALA A 236 -1.91 -10.26 0.01
C ALA A 236 -3.22 -10.22 -0.80
N LEU A 237 -3.55 -9.06 -1.37
CA LEU A 237 -4.68 -8.90 -2.30
C LEU A 237 -4.36 -9.39 -3.72
N PHE A 238 -3.09 -9.65 -4.04
CA PHE A 238 -2.68 -10.17 -5.34
C PHE A 238 -2.63 -11.70 -5.35
N ALA A 239 -2.27 -12.32 -4.22
CA ALA A 239 -2.23 -13.76 -4.03
C ALA A 239 -3.63 -14.40 -4.06
#